data_AF-A0A662UN97-F1
#
_entry.id   AF-A0A662UN97-F1
#
_cell.length_a   1.000
_cell.length_b   1.000
_cell.length_c   1.000
_cell.angle_alpha   90.00
_cell.angle_beta   90.00
_cell.angle_gamma   90.00
#
_symmetry.space_group_name_H-M   'P 1'
#
loop_
_entity.id
_entity.type
_entity.pdbx_description
1 polymer ?
#
loop_
_entity_poly.entity_id
_entity_poly.type
_entity_poly.pdbx_seq_one_letter_code
_entity_poly.pdbx_strand_id
1 'polypeptide(L)' 'MLKKLGLYDGLVRGELKRAIRGRLLNLGNLGGLHREDGEVKLVCSRIKCLVETAWRVGLNRRPRAW' A
#
# COMPACT_ATOMS: atom_id res chain seq x y z
N MET A 1 -3.36 3.91 -13.43
CA MET A 1 -3.80 2.82 -12.55
C MET A 1 -4.57 3.33 -11.32
N LEU A 2 -4.04 4.27 -10.54
CA LEU A 2 -4.71 4.80 -9.33
C LEU A 2 -6.11 5.41 -9.59
N LYS A 3 -6.31 6.08 -10.73
CA LYS A 3 -7.64 6.58 -11.14
C LYS A 3 -8.67 5.46 -11.28
N LYS A 4 -8.27 4.30 -11.81
CA LYS A 4 -9.15 3.13 -11.96
C LYS A 4 -9.50 2.47 -10.61
N LEU A 5 -8.70 2.71 -9.58
CA LEU A 5 -8.92 2.21 -8.22
C LEU A 5 -9.68 3.21 -7.33
N GLY A 6 -10.06 4.38 -7.85
CA GLY A 6 -10.71 5.44 -7.05
C GLY A 6 -9.79 6.09 -6.01
N LEU A 7 -8.48 5.83 -6.06
CA LEU A 7 -7.51 6.28 -5.04
C LEU A 7 -6.80 7.58 -5.42
N TYR A 8 -6.94 8.04 -6.66
CA TYR A 8 -6.16 9.17 -7.17
C TYR A 8 -6.50 10.48 -6.46
N ASP A 9 -7.79 10.82 -6.35
CA ASP A 9 -8.21 12.11 -5.79
C ASP A 9 -7.86 12.23 -4.30
N GLY A 10 -8.10 11.17 -3.51
CA GLY A 10 -7.68 11.13 -2.10
C GLY A 10 -6.17 11.22 -1.93
N LEU A 11 -5.38 10.70 -2.88
CA LEU A 11 -3.92 10.81 -2.84
C LEU A 11 -3.45 12.24 -3.14
N VAL A 12 -4.08 12.91 -4.10
CA VAL A 12 -3.78 14.32 -4.45
C VAL A 12 -4.18 15.26 -3.32
N ARG A 13 -5.33 14.99 -2.67
CA ARG A 13 -5.81 15.74 -1.51
C ARG A 13 -5.01 15.49 -0.23
N GLY A 14 -4.13 14.49 -0.22
CA GLY A 14 -3.32 14.13 0.96
C GLY A 14 -4.15 13.48 2.07
N GLU A 15 -5.24 12.81 1.73
CA GLU A 15 -6.17 12.18 2.69
C GLU A 15 -5.81 10.72 2.96
N LEU A 16 -5.03 10.11 2.06
CA LEU A 16 -4.69 8.70 2.13
C LEU A 16 -3.47 8.44 3.03
N LYS A 17 -3.58 7.46 3.93
CA LYS A 17 -2.52 7.05 4.85
C LYS A 17 -1.86 5.75 4.39
N ARG A 18 -0.56 5.61 4.64
CA ARG A 18 0.13 4.33 4.46
C ARG A 18 -0.26 3.33 5.55
N ALA A 19 -0.31 2.04 5.19
CA ALA A 19 -0.77 0.97 6.09
C ALA A 19 0.08 0.81 7.36
N ILE A 20 1.39 1.05 7.28
CA ILE A 20 2.32 0.66 8.36
C ILE A 20 2.48 1.71 9.46
N ARG A 21 2.46 3.02 9.14
CA ARG A 21 2.71 4.07 10.15
C ARG A 21 1.84 5.33 10.04
N GLY A 22 0.67 5.23 9.40
CA GLY A 22 -0.32 6.31 9.41
C GLY A 22 0.11 7.66 8.79
N ARG A 23 1.31 7.77 8.20
CA ARG A 23 1.73 8.98 7.47
C ARG A 23 0.93 9.14 6.20
N LEU A 24 0.56 10.38 5.91
CA LEU A 24 -0.10 10.77 4.68
C LEU A 24 0.78 10.47 3.46
N LEU A 25 0.11 10.01 2.40
CA LEU A 25 0.69 9.74 1.11
C LEU A 25 0.30 10.83 0.13
N ASN A 26 1.20 11.06 -0.82
CA ASN A 26 0.99 11.91 -1.99
C ASN A 26 1.68 11.27 -3.20
N LEU A 27 1.54 11.89 -4.36
CA LEU A 27 2.13 11.38 -5.59
C LEU A 27 3.66 11.23 -5.54
N GLY A 28 4.35 12.06 -4.74
CA GLY A 28 5.81 12.03 -4.62
C GLY A 28 6.36 10.97 -3.65
N ASN A 29 5.51 10.40 -2.80
CA ASN A 29 5.94 9.45 -1.76
C ASN A 29 5.21 8.09 -1.82
N LEU A 30 4.37 7.85 -2.82
CA LEU A 30 3.74 6.57 -3.07
C LEU A 30 4.73 5.61 -3.71
N GLY A 31 4.98 4.47 -3.06
CA GLY A 31 5.87 3.41 -3.57
C GLY A 31 5.14 2.26 -4.24
N GLY A 32 3.89 1.99 -3.85
CA GLY A 32 3.14 0.89 -4.40
C GLY A 32 1.87 0.56 -3.62
N LEU A 33 1.30 -0.58 -3.98
CA LEU A 33 0.05 -1.12 -3.47
C LEU A 33 0.26 -2.60 -3.17
N HIS A 34 -0.43 -3.12 -2.16
CA HIS A 34 -0.53 -4.56 -1.93
C HIS A 34 -1.94 -4.90 -1.43
N ARG A 35 -2.30 -6.19 -1.53
CA ARG A 35 -3.54 -6.69 -0.97
C ARG A 35 -3.25 -7.40 0.35
N GLU A 36 -3.98 -7.04 1.38
CA GLU A 36 -3.93 -7.67 2.71
C GLU A 36 -5.37 -7.82 3.19
N ASP A 37 -5.78 -9.04 3.58
CA ASP A 37 -7.14 -9.36 4.07
C ASP A 37 -8.28 -8.91 3.14
N GLY A 38 -8.06 -9.00 1.82
CA GLY A 38 -9.05 -8.61 0.82
C GLY A 38 -9.02 -7.14 0.44
N GLU A 39 -8.41 -6.27 1.25
CA GLU A 39 -8.32 -4.83 1.05
C GLU A 39 -7.04 -4.39 0.34
N VAL A 40 -7.12 -3.31 -0.44
CA VAL A 40 -5.95 -2.68 -1.08
C VAL A 40 -5.34 -1.68 -0.11
N LYS A 41 -4.07 -1.91 0.23
CA LYS A 41 -3.31 -1.08 1.16
C LYS A 41 -2.14 -0.39 0.47
N LEU A 42 -1.95 0.88 0.79
CA LEU A 42 -0.94 1.76 0.19
C LEU A 42 0.42 1.68 0.90
N VAL A 43 1.50 1.76 0.12
CA VAL A 43 2.89 1.65 0.59
C VAL A 43 3.67 2.92 0.24
N CYS A 44 4.49 3.41 1.17
CA CYS A 44 5.34 4.56 0.92
C CYS A 44 6.62 4.17 0.14
N SER A 45 7.19 5.11 -0.61
CA SER A 45 8.37 4.88 -1.48
C SER A 45 9.69 4.72 -0.73
N ARG A 46 9.73 4.92 0.59
CA ARG A 46 10.94 4.70 1.39
C ARG A 46 11.28 3.21 1.43
N ILE A 47 12.56 2.87 1.24
CA ILE A 47 13.01 1.47 1.20
C ILE A 47 12.56 0.64 2.42
N LYS A 48 12.54 1.26 3.62
CA LYS A 48 12.02 0.62 4.82
C LYS A 48 10.54 0.21 4.71
N CYS A 49 9.68 1.05 4.10
CA CYS A 49 8.28 0.68 3.84
C CYS A 49 8.20 -0.50 2.87
N LEU A 50 8.99 -0.47 1.79
CA LEU A 50 8.97 -1.49 0.76
C LEU A 50 9.43 -2.86 1.30
N VAL A 51 10.53 -2.91 2.03
CA VAL A 51 11.04 -4.15 2.64
C VAL A 51 10.07 -4.69 3.69
N GLU A 52 9.53 -3.84 4.56
CA GLU A 52 8.57 -4.25 5.59
C GLU A 52 7.27 -4.79 4.98
N THR A 53 6.77 -4.16 3.91
CA THR A 53 5.63 -4.69 3.14
C THR A 53 5.98 -5.99 2.43
N ALA A 54 7.14 -6.11 1.79
CA ALA A 54 7.57 -7.33 1.13
C ALA A 54 7.66 -8.50 2.11
N TRP A 55 8.21 -8.27 3.31
CA TRP A 55 8.25 -9.25 4.38
C TRP A 55 6.83 -9.66 4.81
N ARG A 56 5.92 -8.70 5.07
CA ARG A 56 4.52 -8.98 5.41
C ARG A 56 3.81 -9.82 4.36
N VAL A 57 3.90 -9.43 3.09
CA VAL A 57 3.27 -10.14 1.98
C VAL A 57 3.88 -11.53 1.79
N GLY A 58 5.20 -11.66 1.94
CA GLY A 58 5.90 -12.94 1.88
C GLY A 58 5.46 -13.91 2.97
N LEU A 59 5.32 -13.43 4.22
CA LEU A 59 4.81 -14.23 5.34
C LEU A 59 3.33 -14.58 5.21
N ASN A 60 2.50 -13.70 4.64
CA ASN A 60 1.06 -13.94 4.47
C ASN A 60 0.71 -14.91 3.33
N ARG A 61 1.70 -15.45 2.61
CA ARG A 61 1.49 -16.56 1.67
C ARG A 61 1.32 -17.88 2.44
N ARG A 62 0.19 -18.06 3.14
CA ARG A 62 -0.31 -19.42 3.39
C ARG A 62 -0.66 -20.04 2.04
N PRO A 63 -0.28 -21.31 1.76
CA PRO A 63 -0.71 -21.98 0.55
C PRO A 63 -2.23 -21.95 0.50
N ARG A 64 -2.80 -21.42 -0.59
CA ARG A 64 -4.22 -21.57 -0.87
C ARG A 64 -4.48 -23.06 -1.03
N ALA A 65 -5.13 -23.66 -0.03
CA ALA A 65 -5.71 -24.98 -0.18
C ALA A 65 -6.79 -24.88 -1.25
N TRP A 66 -6.64 -25.71 -2.29
CA TRP A 66 -7.63 -25.92 -3.34
C TRP A 66 -8.71 -26.87 -2.82
#